data_AF-A0A496X234-F1
#
_entry.id   AF-A0A496X234-F1
#
_cell.length_a   1.000
_cell.length_b   1.000
_cell.length_c   1.000
_cell.angle_alpha   90.00
_cell.angle_beta   90.00
_cell.angle_gamma   90.00
#
_symmetry.space_group_name_H-M   'P 1'
#
loop_
_entity.id
_entity.type
_entity.pdbx_description
1 polymer ?
#
loop_
_entity_poly.entity_id
_entity_poly.type
_entity_poly.pdbx_seq_one_letter_code
_entity_poly.pdbx_strand_id
1 'polypeptide(L)'
;MHRMTITLSDETHRALKEASVQQHQSIAAIIEEALIFRGIKTRAHARDLVKAARARSQLSEAKALALVTDEARKVRQNLSVTAIQMLNIIV
;
A
#
# COMPACT_ATOMS: atom_id res chain seq x y z
N MET A 1 5.33 -10.40 15.58
CA MET A 1 4.96 -8.98 15.73
C MET A 1 6.23 -8.14 15.74
N HIS A 2 6.20 -6.95 15.15
CA HIS A 2 7.31 -5.99 15.19
C HIS A 2 6.84 -4.74 15.96
N ARG A 3 7.70 -4.17 16.81
CA ARG A 3 7.36 -2.98 17.60
C ARG A 3 7.51 -1.73 16.72
N MET A 4 6.48 -0.90 16.65
CA MET A 4 6.50 0.38 15.95
C MET A 4 6.05 1.49 16.90
N THR A 5 6.74 2.62 16.87
CA THR A 5 6.32 3.86 17.53
C THR A 5 5.74 4.80 16.49
N ILE A 6 4.56 5.34 16.74
CA ILE A 6 3.90 6.31 15.88
C ILE A 6 3.55 7.55 16.71
N THR A 7 3.59 8.72 16.09
CA THR A 7 3.08 9.95 16.68
C THR A 7 1.66 10.17 16.21
N LEU A 8 0.75 10.48 17.14
CA LEU A 8 -0.66 10.76 16.89
C LEU A 8 -1.00 12.11 17.50
N SER A 9 -2.07 12.75 17.02
CA SER A 9 -2.65 13.88 17.75
C SER A 9 -3.25 13.37 19.07
N ASP A 10 -3.30 14.25 20.09
CA ASP A 10 -3.87 13.91 21.39
C ASP A 10 -5.33 13.45 21.27
N GLU A 11 -6.09 14.10 20.39
CA GLU A 11 -7.48 13.73 20.09
C GLU A 11 -7.59 12.32 19.53
N THR A 12 -6.75 11.96 18.55
CA THR A 12 -6.77 10.62 17.95
C THR A 12 -6.33 9.55 18.94
N HIS A 13 -5.31 9.84 19.75
CA HIS A 13 -4.87 8.94 20.80
C HIS A 13 -5.98 8.67 21.83
N ARG A 14 -6.71 9.72 22.22
CA ARG A 14 -7.86 9.59 23.14
C ARG A 14 -8.98 8.76 22.52
N ALA A 15 -9.37 9.05 21.28
CA ALA A 15 -10.39 8.30 20.57
C ALA A 15 -10.03 6.81 20.44
N LEU A 16 -8.77 6.48 20.14
CA LEU A 16 -8.29 5.09 20.10
C LEU A 16 -8.35 4.41 21.46
N LYS A 17 -8.00 5.13 22.54
CA LYS A 17 -8.07 4.59 23.89
C LYS A 17 -9.52 4.29 24.28
N GLU A 18 -10.45 5.18 23.99
CA GLU A 18 -11.89 4.98 24.26
C GLU A 18 -12.44 3.81 23.43
N ALA A 19 -12.10 3.72 22.15
CA ALA A 19 -12.47 2.61 21.28
C ALA A 19 -11.93 1.25 21.78
N SER A 20 -10.70 1.22 22.30
CA SER A 20 -10.09 0.00 22.86
C SER A 20 -10.86 -0.56 24.05
N VAL A 21 -11.39 0.33 24.89
CA VAL A 21 -12.25 -0.04 26.02
C VAL A 21 -13.61 -0.51 25.53
N GLN A 22 -14.21 0.21 24.58
CA GLN A 22 -15.53 -0.12 24.04
C GLN A 22 -15.56 -1.47 23.29
N GLN A 23 -14.51 -1.79 22.55
CA GLN A 23 -14.42 -3.00 21.72
C GLN A 23 -13.75 -4.17 22.45
N HIS A 24 -13.28 -3.97 23.69
CA HIS A 24 -12.51 -4.96 24.46
C HIS A 24 -11.30 -5.51 23.68
N GLN A 25 -10.64 -4.64 22.92
CA GLN A 25 -9.50 -4.98 22.07
C GLN A 25 -8.33 -4.04 22.36
N SER A 26 -7.10 -4.49 22.10
CA SER A 26 -5.94 -3.60 22.20
C SER A 26 -5.94 -2.55 21.09
N ILE A 27 -5.36 -1.38 21.36
CA ILE A 27 -5.15 -0.34 20.32
C ILE A 27 -4.41 -0.90 19.11
N ALA A 28 -3.43 -1.79 19.34
CA ALA A 28 -2.70 -2.45 18.25
C ALA A 28 -3.62 -3.32 17.38
N ALA A 29 -4.51 -4.09 17.99
CA ALA A 29 -5.48 -4.92 17.25
C ALA A 29 -6.44 -4.06 16.43
N ILE A 30 -6.95 -2.96 17.01
CA ILE A 30 -7.82 -2.01 16.29
C ILE A 30 -7.10 -1.42 15.07
N ILE A 31 -5.83 -1.02 15.22
CA ILE A 31 -5.03 -0.48 14.13
C ILE A 31 -4.78 -1.54 13.05
N GLU A 32 -4.40 -2.76 13.44
CA GLU A 32 -4.18 -3.86 12.50
C GLU A 32 -5.46 -4.17 11.70
N GLU A 33 -6.60 -4.25 12.37
CA GLU A 33 -7.90 -4.48 11.74
C GLU A 33 -8.27 -3.33 10.79
N ALA A 34 -8.08 -2.08 11.21
CA ALA A 34 -8.35 -0.92 10.36
C ALA A 34 -7.45 -0.90 9.10
N LEU A 35 -6.18 -1.30 9.21
CA LEU A 35 -5.27 -1.42 8.07
C LEU A 35 -5.73 -2.52 7.11
N ILE A 36 -6.18 -3.66 7.65
CA ILE A 36 -6.74 -4.76 6.86
C ILE A 36 -8.03 -4.32 6.15
N PHE A 37 -8.93 -3.64 6.87
CA PHE A 37 -10.20 -3.13 6.36
C PHE A 37 -10.00 -2.12 5.22
N ARG A 38 -9.02 -1.23 5.34
CA ARG A 38 -8.64 -0.30 4.26
C ARG A 38 -7.95 -0.98 3.07
N GLY A 39 -7.72 -2.29 3.12
CA GLY A 39 -7.02 -3.03 2.08
C GLY A 39 -5.56 -2.61 1.94
N ILE A 40 -4.96 -2.02 2.97
CA ILE A 40 -3.55 -1.63 2.94
C ILE A 40 -2.73 -2.91 3.06
N LYS A 41 -2.26 -3.40 1.91
CA LYS A 41 -1.43 -4.60 1.81
C LYS A 41 0.04 -4.23 1.63
N THR A 42 0.91 -5.11 2.09
CA THR A 42 2.36 -4.93 1.92
C THR A 42 2.76 -5.04 0.45
N ARG A 43 3.93 -4.50 0.09
CA ARG A 43 4.51 -4.70 -1.24
C ARG A 43 4.75 -6.19 -1.56
N ALA A 44 4.96 -7.02 -0.54
CA ALA A 44 5.07 -8.46 -0.70
C ALA A 44 3.76 -9.06 -1.23
N HIS A 45 2.62 -8.66 -0.67
CA HIS A 45 1.32 -9.10 -1.15
C HIS A 45 1.05 -8.70 -2.61
N ALA A 46 1.47 -7.50 -3.02
CA ALA A 46 1.39 -7.09 -4.42
C ALA A 46 2.21 -8.02 -5.33
N ARG A 47 3.40 -8.47 -4.90
CA ARG A 47 4.21 -9.46 -5.65
C ARG A 47 3.48 -10.80 -5.76
N ASP A 48 2.84 -11.25 -4.69
CA ASP A 48 2.09 -12.51 -4.69
C ASP A 48 0.88 -12.45 -5.64
N LEU A 49 0.15 -11.32 -5.66
CA LEU A 49 -0.93 -11.08 -6.61
C LEU A 49 -0.44 -11.14 -8.06
N VAL A 50 0.69 -10.48 -8.37
CA VAL A 50 1.29 -10.52 -9.71
C VAL A 50 1.74 -11.94 -10.07
N LYS A 51 2.33 -12.68 -9.14
CA LYS A 51 2.73 -14.08 -9.35
C LYS A 51 1.52 -14.96 -9.68
N ALA A 52 0.44 -14.83 -8.93
CA ALA A 52 -0.80 -15.57 -9.16
C ALA A 52 -1.46 -15.18 -10.50
N ALA A 53 -1.45 -13.90 -10.86
CA ALA A 53 -1.95 -13.43 -12.15
C ALA A 53 -1.12 -13.98 -13.32
N ARG A 54 0.21 -13.98 -13.21
CA ARG A 54 1.10 -14.55 -14.23
C ARG A 54 0.81 -16.03 -14.47
N ALA A 55 0.67 -16.81 -13.39
CA ALA A 55 0.36 -18.24 -13.48
C ALA A 55 -0.97 -18.53 -14.19
N ARG A 56 -1.94 -17.61 -14.11
CA ARG A 56 -3.27 -17.76 -14.73
C ARG A 56 -3.44 -17.08 -16.09
N SER A 57 -2.47 -16.25 -16.50
CA SER A 57 -2.63 -15.34 -17.64
C SER A 57 -2.71 -16.01 -19.02
N GLN A 58 -2.28 -17.27 -19.14
CA GLN A 58 -2.16 -18.00 -20.41
C GLN A 58 -1.41 -17.20 -21.52
N LEU A 59 -0.61 -16.21 -21.13
CA LEU A 59 0.16 -15.39 -22.06
C LEU A 59 1.37 -16.18 -22.55
N SER A 60 1.55 -16.22 -23.88
CA SER A 60 2.82 -16.61 -24.49
C SER A 60 3.95 -15.68 -24.02
N GLU A 61 5.16 -16.20 -23.86
CA GLU A 61 6.34 -15.47 -23.41
C GLU A 61 6.56 -14.14 -24.16
N ALA A 62 6.44 -14.14 -25.49
CA ALA A 62 6.58 -12.94 -26.32
C ALA A 62 5.58 -11.83 -25.96
N LYS A 63 4.30 -12.19 -25.73
CA LYS A 63 3.26 -11.25 -25.32
C LYS A 63 3.46 -10.74 -23.89
N ALA A 64 3.93 -11.62 -22.99
CA ALA A 64 4.23 -11.23 -21.62
C ALA A 64 5.39 -10.23 -21.56
N LEU A 65 6.44 -10.43 -22.36
CA LEU A 65 7.60 -9.53 -22.43
C LEU A 65 7.23 -8.16 -23.02
N ALA A 66 6.44 -8.15 -24.10
CA ALA A 66 5.92 -6.91 -24.68
C ALA A 66 5.09 -6.11 -23.67
N LEU A 67 4.21 -6.77 -22.92
CA LEU A 67 3.40 -6.11 -21.89
C LEU A 67 4.26 -5.52 -20.75
N VAL A 68 5.23 -6.28 -20.25
CA VAL A 68 6.11 -5.82 -19.15
C VAL A 68 6.94 -4.60 -19.56
N THR A 69 7.49 -4.59 -20.78
CA THR A 69 8.31 -3.49 -21.27
C THR A 69 7.51 -2.21 -21.51
N ASP A 70 6.26 -2.33 -21.99
CA ASP A 70 5.35 -1.21 -22.15
C ASP A 70 4.94 -0.60 -20.80
N GLU A 71 4.54 -1.42 -19.83
CA GLU A 71 4.19 -0.94 -18.49
C GLU A 71 5.39 -0.31 -17.76
N ALA A 72 6.60 -0.87 -17.88
CA ALA A 72 7.81 -0.28 -17.33
C ALA A 72 8.17 1.07 -17.98
N ARG A 73 7.78 1.30 -19.25
CA ARG A 73 7.93 2.59 -19.91
C ARG A 73 6.94 3.61 -19.34
N LYS A 74 5.66 3.25 -19.22
CA LYS A 74 4.61 4.11 -18.65
C LYS A 74 4.94 4.57 -17.23
N VAL A 75 5.40 3.65 -16.37
CA VAL A 75 5.78 3.99 -15.00
C VAL A 75 6.93 5.00 -14.96
N ARG A 76 7.95 4.84 -15.81
CA ARG A 76 9.07 5.80 -15.89
C ARG A 76 8.62 7.18 -16.37
N GLN A 77 7.70 7.23 -17.33
CA GLN A 77 7.10 8.48 -17.81
C GLN A 77 6.23 9.14 -16.73
N ASN A 78 5.42 8.36 -16.00
CA ASN A 78 4.63 8.90 -14.89
C ASN A 78 5.50 9.40 -13.73
N LEU A 79 6.56 8.69 -13.38
CA LEU A 79 7.49 9.12 -12.34
C LEU A 79 8.21 10.42 -12.71
N SER A 80 8.54 10.64 -13.99
CA SER A 80 9.09 11.94 -14.42
C SER A 80 8.05 13.05 -14.30
N VAL A 81 6.79 12.78 -14.62
CA VAL A 81 5.69 13.77 -14.49
C VAL A 81 5.40 14.07 -13.02
N THR A 82 5.37 13.08 -12.13
CA THR A 82 5.17 13.28 -10.69
C THR A 82 6.35 14.01 -10.04
N ALA A 83 7.59 13.74 -10.46
CA ALA A 83 8.76 14.48 -9.99
C ALA A 83 8.71 15.96 -10.42
N ILE A 84 8.25 16.25 -11.63
CA ILE A 84 8.03 17.62 -12.12
C ILE A 84 6.87 18.30 -11.35
N GLN A 85 5.77 17.60 -11.08
CA GLN A 85 4.66 18.14 -10.30
C GLN A 85 5.03 18.42 -8.83
N MET A 86 5.85 17.57 -8.21
CA MET A 86 6.36 17.79 -6.85
C MET A 86 7.28 19.02 -6.77
N LEU A 87 8.03 19.33 -7.84
CA LEU A 87 8.85 20.54 -7.93
C LEU A 87 7.98 21.81 -8.05
N ASN A 88 6.82 21.71 -8.69
CA ASN A 88 5.91 22.84 -8.92
C ASN A 88 4.96 23.17 -7.75
N ILE A 89 5.05 22.42 -6.65
CA ILE A 89 4.33 22.68 -5.39
C ILE A 89 5.26 23.40 -4.37
N ILE A 90 6.56 23.46 -4.66
CA ILE A 90 7.59 24.05 -3.78
C ILE A 90 8.01 25.47 -4.24
N VAL A 91 7.54 25.93 -5.41
CA VAL A 91 7.71 27.30 -5.92
C VAL A 91 6.38 28.06 -5.80
#